data_AF-A0A1F9KRV2-F1
#
_entry.id   AF-A0A1F9KRV2-F1
#
_cell.length_a   1.000
_cell.length_b   1.000
_cell.length_c   1.000
_cell.angle_alpha   90.00
_cell.angle_beta   90.00
_cell.angle_gamma   90.00
#
_symmetry.space_group_name_H-M   'P 1'
#
loop_
_entity.id
_entity.type
_entity.pdbx_description
1 polymer ?
#
loop_
_entity_poly.entity_id
_entity_poly.type
_entity_poly.pdbx_seq_one_letter_code
_entity_poly.pdbx_strand_id
1 'polypeptide(L)'
;MPEVSRFFGIVIRMYVEAGGAHHTPHFHAYYQEHVGIYGIEPIERLAGSLPVRQERLVLAWAELHREDLLRNWQVLQRGRPAGKIEPLK
;
A
#
# COMPACT_ATOMS: atom_id res chain seq x y z
N MET A 1 11.84 3.26 2.17
CA MET A 1 10.58 2.59 1.81
C MET A 1 10.41 2.67 0.29
N PRO A 2 10.50 1.57 -0.46
CA PRO A 2 10.33 1.61 -1.91
C PRO A 2 8.93 2.09 -2.29
N GLU A 3 8.89 2.99 -3.27
CA GLU A 3 7.66 3.36 -3.96
C GLU A 3 7.27 2.24 -4.92
N VAL A 4 6.10 1.66 -4.72
CA VAL A 4 5.59 0.55 -5.53
C VAL A 4 4.69 1.04 -6.66
N SER A 5 3.97 2.15 -6.47
CA SER A 5 3.13 2.77 -7.51
C SER A 5 2.85 4.25 -7.22
N ARG A 6 2.37 4.98 -8.23
CA ARG A 6 1.98 6.39 -8.12
C ARG A 6 0.92 6.75 -9.16
N PHE A 7 -0.17 7.38 -8.72
CA PHE A 7 -1.28 7.79 -9.59
C PHE A 7 -2.07 8.94 -8.95
N PHE A 8 -2.59 9.88 -9.75
CA PHE A 8 -3.43 11.01 -9.27
C PHE A 8 -2.84 11.80 -8.07
N GLY A 9 -1.51 11.90 -7.98
CA GLY A 9 -0.79 12.53 -6.86
C GLY A 9 -0.66 11.66 -5.60
N ILE A 10 -1.23 10.46 -5.60
CA ILE A 10 -1.11 9.45 -4.55
C ILE A 10 0.18 8.65 -4.78
N VAL A 11 0.96 8.47 -3.72
CA VAL A 11 2.19 7.65 -3.73
C VAL A 11 1.97 6.43 -2.87
N ILE A 12 2.14 5.25 -3.46
CA ILE A 12 2.04 3.98 -2.74
C ILE A 12 3.43 3.49 -2.36
N ARG A 13 3.63 3.19 -1.08
CA ARG A 13 4.87 2.63 -0.55
C ARG A 13 4.60 1.38 0.26
N MET A 14 5.57 0.48 0.26
CA MET A 14 5.57 -0.73 1.08
C MET A 14 6.97 -0.92 1.67
N TYR A 15 7.08 -1.40 2.90
CA TYR A 15 8.38 -1.63 3.54
C TYR A 15 8.32 -2.80 4.53
N VAL A 16 9.50 -3.28 4.92
CA VAL A 16 9.66 -4.38 5.86
C VAL A 16 9.39 -3.88 7.28
N GLU A 17 8.44 -4.50 7.97
CA GLU A 17 8.29 -4.32 9.42
C GLU A 17 9.07 -5.40 10.17
N ALA A 18 10.41 -5.28 10.17
CA ALA A 18 11.25 -6.19 10.96
C ALA A 18 11.06 -5.86 12.45
N GLY A 19 10.36 -6.74 13.19
CA GLY A 19 10.15 -6.62 14.63
C GLY A 19 8.88 -5.86 15.06
N GLY A 20 7.98 -5.53 14.13
CA GLY A 20 6.67 -4.95 14.43
C GLY A 20 5.68 -5.99 15.00
N ALA A 21 4.82 -5.57 15.92
CA ALA A 21 3.84 -6.45 16.58
C ALA A 21 2.72 -6.95 15.64
N HIS A 22 2.58 -6.38 14.44
CA HIS A 22 1.47 -6.65 13.53
C HIS A 22 1.97 -7.33 12.26
N HIS A 23 1.79 -8.65 12.18
CA HIS A 23 2.07 -9.47 10.99
C HIS A 23 1.04 -9.26 9.85
N THR A 24 0.27 -8.19 9.88
CA THR A 24 -0.81 -7.92 8.91
C THR A 24 -0.23 -7.33 7.63
N PRO A 25 -0.45 -7.94 6.45
CA PRO A 25 -0.04 -7.37 5.17
C PRO A 25 -0.69 -6.01 4.93
N HIS A 26 0.13 -4.98 4.75
CA HIS A 26 -0.36 -3.62 4.54
C HIS A 26 0.54 -2.79 3.62
N PHE A 27 0.04 -1.64 3.19
CA PHE A 27 0.77 -0.64 2.44
C PHE A 27 0.40 0.77 2.90
N HIS A 28 1.23 1.75 2.52
CA HIS A 28 1.03 3.15 2.84
C HIS A 28 0.69 3.94 1.58
N ALA A 29 -0.33 4.77 1.67
CA ALA A 29 -0.68 5.75 0.65
C ALA A 29 -0.46 7.17 1.18
N TYR A 30 0.28 7.96 0.42
CA TYR A 30 0.60 9.36 0.74
C TYR A 30 -0.06 10.28 -0.30
N TYR A 31 -0.74 11.32 0.17
CA TYR A 31 -1.31 12.36 -0.69
C TYR A 31 -1.22 13.71 0.01
N GLN A 32 -0.37 14.61 -0.50
CA GLN A 32 -0.04 15.88 0.16
C GLN A 32 0.39 15.65 1.63
N GLU A 33 -0.26 16.29 2.59
CA GLU A 33 -0.05 16.10 4.02
C GLU A 33 -0.71 14.84 4.60
N HIS A 34 -1.57 14.18 3.83
CA HIS A 34 -2.35 13.03 4.28
C HIS A 34 -1.59 11.71 4.11
N VAL A 35 -1.77 10.82 5.08
CA VAL A 35 -1.20 9.47 5.08
C VAL A 35 -2.28 8.48 5.52
N GLY A 36 -2.46 7.42 4.73
CA GLY A 36 -3.32 6.29 5.08
C GLY A 36 -2.54 4.97 5.06
N ILE A 37 -2.81 4.11 6.04
CA ILE A 37 -2.29 2.75 6.12
C ILE A 37 -3.46 1.80 5.79
N TYR A 38 -3.24 0.91 4.83
CA TYR A 38 -4.27 0.05 4.27
C TYR A 38 -3.85 -1.41 4.34
N GLY A 39 -4.75 -2.26 4.83
CA GLY A 39 -4.60 -3.72 4.78
C GLY A 39 -4.74 -4.24 3.35
N ILE A 40 -4.21 -5.43 3.11
CA ILE A 40 -4.31 -6.14 1.82
C ILE A 40 -5.28 -7.34 1.94
N GLU A 41 -5.50 -7.84 3.16
CA GLU A 41 -6.37 -8.99 3.43
C GLU A 41 -6.98 -8.86 4.85
N PRO A 42 -8.14 -8.18 4.98
CA PRO A 42 -8.93 -7.53 3.92
C PRO A 42 -8.36 -6.18 3.45
N ILE A 43 -8.88 -5.67 2.32
CA ILE A 43 -8.56 -4.31 1.84
C ILE A 43 -9.42 -3.31 2.60
N GLU A 44 -8.81 -2.71 3.63
CA GLU A 44 -9.46 -1.72 4.47
C GLU A 44 -8.44 -0.72 5.03
N ARG A 45 -8.91 0.45 5.46
CA ARG A 45 -8.04 1.42 6.14
C ARG A 45 -7.80 0.95 7.58
N LEU A 46 -6.54 0.73 7.92
CA LEU A 46 -6.09 0.37 9.27
C LEU A 46 -5.83 1.61 10.14
N ALA A 47 -5.24 2.64 9.56
CA ALA A 47 -4.88 3.87 10.27
C ALA A 47 -4.73 5.08 9.34
N GLY A 48 -4.68 6.26 9.95
CA GLY A 48 -4.56 7.52 9.24
C GLY A 48 -5.83 7.91 8.50
N SER A 49 -5.71 8.77 7.50
CA SER A 49 -6.82 9.24 6.70
C SER A 49 -6.33 9.80 5.37
N LEU A 50 -7.18 9.69 4.35
CA LEU A 50 -7.07 10.43 3.10
C LEU A 50 -8.40 11.17 2.87
N PRO A 51 -8.42 12.23 2.05
CA PRO A 51 -9.69 12.78 1.58
C PRO A 51 -10.49 11.69 0.84
N VAL A 52 -11.83 11.74 0.98
CA VAL A 52 -12.74 10.65 0.57
C VAL A 52 -12.53 10.20 -0.88
N ARG A 53 -12.23 11.13 -1.80
CA ARG A 53 -11.98 10.80 -3.20
C ARG A 53 -10.72 9.96 -3.38
N GLN A 54 -9.61 10.34 -2.73
CA GLN A 54 -8.33 9.65 -2.80
C GLN A 54 -8.39 8.28 -2.12
N GLU A 55 -9.09 8.19 -0.99
CA GLU A 55 -9.34 6.91 -0.33
C GLU A 55 -10.05 5.91 -1.26
N ARG A 56 -11.09 6.34 -1.97
CA ARG A 56 -11.79 5.48 -2.95
C ARG A 56 -10.87 5.02 -4.08
N LEU A 57 -9.98 5.87 -4.57
CA LEU A 57 -9.00 5.51 -5.60
C LEU A 57 -7.99 4.49 -5.08
N VAL A 58 -7.52 4.67 -3.83
CA VAL A 58 -6.59 3.72 -3.19
C VAL A 58 -7.23 2.36 -2.99
N LEU A 59 -8.46 2.30 -2.49
CA LEU A 59 -9.17 1.04 -2.28
C LEU A 59 -9.44 0.34 -3.61
N ALA A 60 -9.91 1.06 -4.64
CA ALA A 60 -10.14 0.50 -5.97
C ALA A 60 -8.84 -0.04 -6.61
N TRP A 61 -7.74 0.73 -6.50
CA TRP A 61 -6.43 0.28 -6.98
C TRP A 61 -5.94 -0.96 -6.22
N ALA A 62 -6.11 -0.99 -4.89
CA ALA A 62 -5.71 -2.14 -4.08
C ALA A 62 -6.48 -3.41 -4.45
N GLU A 63 -7.78 -3.31 -4.74
CA GLU A 63 -8.59 -4.44 -5.19
C GLU A 63 -8.10 -5.01 -6.52
N LEU A 64 -7.79 -4.15 -7.49
CA LEU A 64 -7.26 -4.56 -8.79
C LEU A 64 -5.88 -5.22 -8.70
N HIS A 65 -5.07 -4.84 -7.72
CA HIS A 65 -3.67 -5.25 -7.57
C HIS A 65 -3.39 -6.06 -6.30
N ARG A 66 -4.42 -6.67 -5.70
CA ARG A 66 -4.31 -7.37 -4.42
C ARG A 66 -3.23 -8.46 -4.43
N GLU A 67 -3.15 -9.23 -5.51
CA GLU A 67 -2.14 -10.28 -5.62
C GLU A 67 -0.71 -9.73 -5.74
N ASP A 68 -0.51 -8.65 -6.49
CA ASP A 68 0.80 -7.99 -6.60
C ASP A 68 1.25 -7.42 -5.25
N LEU A 69 0.31 -6.82 -4.51
CA LEU A 69 0.55 -6.33 -3.16
C LEU A 69 0.97 -7.46 -2.20
N LEU A 70 0.28 -8.60 -2.24
CA LEU A 70 0.65 -9.78 -1.45
C LEU A 70 2.02 -10.34 -1.83
N ARG A 71 2.33 -10.42 -3.14
CA ARG A 71 3.65 -10.85 -3.61
C ARG A 71 4.75 -9.89 -3.13
N ASN A 72 4.53 -8.59 -3.25
CA ASN A 72 5.46 -7.57 -2.77
C ASN A 72 5.68 -7.66 -1.27
N TRP A 73 4.63 -7.87 -0.49
CA TRP A 73 4.72 -8.09 0.95
C TRP A 73 5.61 -9.30 1.26
N GLN A 74 5.35 -10.44 0.63
CA GLN A 74 6.11 -11.67 0.88
C GLN A 74 7.59 -11.54 0.54
N VAL A 75 7.96 -10.86 -0.56
CA VAL A 75 9.38 -10.68 -0.92
C VAL A 75 10.07 -9.69 0.01
N LEU A 76 9.38 -8.63 0.44
CA LEU A 76 9.89 -7.68 1.42
C LEU A 76 10.19 -8.37 2.75
N GLN A 77 9.30 -9.22 3.26
CA GLN A 77 9.53 -9.98 4.49
C GLN A 77 10.75 -10.94 4.39
N ARG A 78 11.20 -11.26 3.18
CA ARG A 78 12.43 -12.04 2.92
C ARG A 78 13.66 -11.18 2.66
N GLY A 79 13.59 -9.88 2.92
CA GLY A 79 14.69 -8.93 2.69
C GLY A 79 14.94 -8.60 1.22
N ARG A 80 14.00 -8.92 0.32
CA ARG A 80 14.11 -8.64 -1.12
C ARG A 80 13.33 -7.38 -1.50
N PRO A 81 13.77 -6.63 -2.52
CA PRO A 81 13.06 -5.42 -2.95
C PRO A 81 11.67 -5.75 -3.51
N ALA A 82 10.69 -4.90 -3.22
CA ALA A 82 9.37 -4.93 -3.85
C ALA A 82 9.46 -4.50 -5.33
N GLY A 83 8.62 -5.11 -6.16
CA GLY A 83 8.45 -4.73 -7.56
C GLY A 83 7.52 -3.51 -7.73
N LYS A 84 7.56 -2.92 -8.93
CA LYS A 84 6.57 -1.91 -9.34
C LYS A 84 5.23 -2.57 -9.63
N ILE A 85 4.15 -1.87 -9.30
CA ILE A 85 2.77 -2.25 -9.59
C ILE A 85 2.17 -1.15 -10.47
N GLU A 86 1.47 -1.55 -11.53
CA GLU A 86 0.85 -0.63 -12.48
C GLU A 86 -0.06 0.38 -11.76
N PRO A 87 -0.06 1.66 -12.19
CA PRO A 87 -0.90 2.69 -11.60
C PRO A 87 -2.38 2.54 -12.03
N LEU A 88 -3.28 3.09 -11.21
CA LEU A 88 -4.67 3.29 -11.61
C LEU A 88 -4.73 4.30 -12.79
N LYS A 89 -5.52 3.98 -13.82
CA LYS A 89 -5.67 4.79 -15.05
C LYS A 89 -6.96 5.60 -15.04
#